data_AF-A0A1H9B4F4-F1
#
_entry.id   AF-A0A1H9B4F4-F1
#
_cell.length_a   1.000
_cell.length_b   1.000
_cell.length_c   1.000
_cell.angle_alpha   90.00
_cell.angle_beta   90.00
_cell.angle_gamma   90.00
#
_symmetry.space_group_name_H-M   'P 1'
#
loop_
_entity.id
_entity.type
_entity.pdbx_description
1 polymer ?
#
loop_
_entity_poly.entity_id
_entity_poly.type
_entity_poly.pdbx_seq_one_letter_code
_entity_poly.pdbx_strand_id
1 'polypeptide(L)'
;MKKNLLLLFLLPLLSFSQEINPKKEQIFEDISTSLQTPNIVTNLNLRANNLFEFPSEIEQFKNLKHLNVMKNNIEFWSESNTNFQNLETLLFNENELKEIPNSINSCKNLKTIDLSANKLNSLPDNFTKLKKLKHITFSVNNISILPEEFGNCKNLEVIELDNNQLSFLPNSISKLKKLTFLDISYNQFHELDENWLQLPKLKQLNLDNNKLSSLPTTINHLEKLEVLQINFNLLNSLPESIVKLKNLNTLSMAQNQIQILPKEISKLKNLRTLILTGNPIAKEEIERIKKELPNCAVYF
;
A
#
# COMPACT_ATOMS: atom_id res chain seq x y z
N MET A 1 -36.72 -3.13 -6.86
CA MET A 1 -35.95 -3.75 -5.76
C MET A 1 -34.48 -3.71 -6.10
N LYS A 2 -33.74 -2.83 -5.41
CA LYS A 2 -32.27 -2.81 -5.40
C LYS A 2 -31.76 -4.01 -4.60
N LYS A 3 -30.78 -4.75 -5.13
CA LYS A 3 -29.66 -5.34 -4.38
C LYS A 3 -28.70 -6.07 -5.33
N ASN A 4 -27.42 -5.74 -5.16
CA ASN A 4 -26.22 -6.57 -5.35
C ASN A 4 -25.73 -6.78 -6.80
N LEU A 5 -24.44 -6.67 -7.12
CA LEU A 5 -23.24 -6.34 -6.33
C LEU A 5 -22.14 -5.96 -7.31
N LEU A 6 -21.33 -4.96 -6.94
CA LEU A 6 -20.02 -4.70 -7.54
C LEU A 6 -19.19 -6.00 -7.54
N LEU A 7 -18.84 -6.48 -8.73
CA LEU A 7 -17.69 -7.36 -8.93
C LEU A 7 -16.95 -6.82 -10.17
N LEU A 8 -15.99 -5.94 -9.95
CA LEU A 8 -15.05 -5.52 -10.99
C LEU A 8 -13.63 -5.81 -10.48
N PHE A 9 -13.07 -6.89 -11.05
CA PHE A 9 -11.65 -7.18 -11.27
C PHE A 9 -10.65 -6.84 -10.15
N LEU A 10 -10.59 -7.72 -9.15
CA LEU A 10 -9.30 -8.11 -8.55
C LEU A 10 -8.59 -9.00 -9.58
N LEU A 11 -7.66 -8.44 -10.35
CA LEU A 11 -6.68 -9.25 -11.08
C LEU A 11 -5.78 -9.93 -10.04
N PRO A 12 -5.72 -11.26 -9.96
CA PRO A 12 -4.70 -11.90 -9.16
C PRO A 12 -3.36 -11.62 -9.82
N LEU A 13 -2.44 -11.01 -9.08
CA LEU A 13 -1.03 -11.06 -9.43
C LEU A 13 -0.66 -12.53 -9.65
N LEU A 14 -0.15 -12.82 -10.83
CA LEU A 14 0.36 -14.12 -11.24
C LEU A 14 1.20 -14.72 -10.11
N SER A 15 0.69 -15.80 -9.52
CA SER A 15 1.50 -16.72 -8.74
C SER A 15 2.61 -17.23 -9.66
N PHE A 16 3.86 -16.85 -9.40
CA PHE A 16 5.00 -17.57 -9.93
C PHE A 16 4.93 -19.00 -9.38
N SER A 17 4.39 -19.91 -10.17
CA SER A 17 4.42 -21.34 -9.92
C SER A 17 5.16 -21.97 -11.09
N GLN A 18 6.49 -22.06 -10.94
CA GLN A 18 7.29 -23.24 -11.28
C GLN A 18 8.75 -22.94 -10.95
N GLU A 19 9.05 -22.83 -9.66
CA GLU A 19 10.36 -23.27 -9.18
C GLU A 19 10.24 -24.75 -8.80
N ILE A 20 11.10 -25.54 -9.43
CA ILE A 20 11.40 -26.94 -9.12
C ILE A 20 11.47 -27.08 -7.60
N ASN A 21 10.49 -27.78 -7.03
CA ASN A 21 10.33 -28.12 -5.60
C ASN A 21 11.58 -27.76 -4.76
N PRO A 22 11.71 -26.52 -4.25
CA PRO A 22 12.65 -26.27 -3.18
C PRO A 22 12.23 -27.23 -2.07
N LYS A 23 13.16 -28.00 -1.50
CA LYS A 23 12.85 -28.81 -0.31
C LYS A 23 12.05 -27.90 0.61
N LYS A 24 10.74 -28.17 0.80
CA LYS A 24 9.87 -27.28 1.59
C LYS A 24 10.60 -27.06 2.90
N GLU A 25 11.06 -25.83 3.12
CA GLU A 25 11.79 -25.52 4.34
C GLU A 25 10.88 -25.89 5.53
N GLN A 26 11.46 -26.51 6.56
CA GLN A 26 10.69 -26.95 7.71
C GLN A 26 10.01 -25.74 8.36
N ILE A 27 8.69 -25.83 8.56
CA ILE A 27 7.91 -24.84 9.29
C ILE A 27 7.78 -25.33 10.72
N PHE A 28 8.19 -24.47 11.65
CA PHE A 28 8.03 -24.68 13.09
C PHE A 28 6.76 -23.97 13.55
N GLU A 29 5.95 -24.61 14.40
CA GLU A 29 4.63 -24.08 14.80
C GLU A 29 4.48 -23.84 16.31
N ASP A 30 5.48 -24.25 17.09
CA ASP A 30 5.49 -24.16 18.55
C ASP A 30 6.87 -23.71 19.05
N ILE A 31 6.89 -22.76 19.97
CA ILE A 31 8.14 -22.21 20.54
C ILE A 31 8.85 -23.28 21.36
N SER A 32 8.13 -24.01 22.21
CA SER A 32 8.72 -24.95 23.18
C SER A 32 9.50 -26.07 22.49
N THR A 33 8.94 -26.62 21.41
CA THR A 33 9.56 -27.65 20.59
C THR A 33 10.71 -27.07 19.77
N SER A 34 10.55 -25.85 19.23
CA SER A 34 11.60 -25.17 18.45
C SER A 34 12.85 -24.86 19.27
N LEU A 35 12.69 -24.57 20.57
CA LEU A 35 13.80 -24.33 21.50
C LEU A 35 14.70 -25.56 21.72
N GLN A 36 14.25 -26.76 21.35
CA GLN A 36 15.11 -27.95 21.40
C GLN A 36 16.16 -27.96 20.28
N THR A 37 15.88 -27.28 19.16
CA THR A 37 16.76 -27.20 18.00
C THR A 37 16.80 -25.77 17.42
N PRO A 38 17.19 -24.74 18.20
CA PRO A 38 16.99 -23.34 17.83
C PRO A 38 17.83 -22.91 16.61
N ASN A 39 18.96 -23.59 16.36
CA ASN A 39 19.86 -23.27 15.25
C ASN A 39 19.31 -23.68 13.88
N ILE A 40 18.30 -24.55 13.79
CA ILE A 40 17.72 -24.96 12.49
C ILE A 40 16.42 -24.21 12.17
N VAL A 41 15.90 -23.42 13.11
CA VAL A 41 14.64 -22.69 12.95
C VAL A 41 14.84 -21.54 11.96
N THR A 42 14.32 -21.70 10.73
CA THR A 42 14.32 -20.67 9.69
C THR A 42 12.93 -20.09 9.41
N ASN A 43 11.87 -20.89 9.63
CA ASN A 43 10.47 -20.51 9.42
C ASN A 43 9.68 -20.83 10.69
N LEU A 44 9.15 -19.82 11.37
CA LEU A 44 8.34 -19.98 12.58
C LEU A 44 6.96 -19.39 12.35
N ASN A 45 5.92 -20.19 12.55
CA ASN A 45 4.52 -19.83 12.39
C ASN A 45 3.78 -19.99 13.71
N LEU A 46 3.51 -18.88 14.38
CA LEU A 46 2.76 -18.78 15.63
C LEU A 46 1.38 -18.15 15.41
N ARG A 47 0.82 -18.28 14.20
CA ARG A 47 -0.50 -17.72 13.88
C ARG A 47 -1.58 -18.28 14.81
N ALA A 48 -2.45 -17.42 15.32
CA ALA A 48 -3.63 -17.83 16.09
C ALA A 48 -3.33 -18.68 17.33
N ASN A 49 -2.26 -18.33 18.05
CA ASN A 49 -1.82 -18.99 19.28
C ASN A 49 -2.26 -18.25 20.55
N ASN A 50 -3.18 -17.28 20.45
CA ASN A 50 -3.67 -16.46 21.57
C ASN A 50 -2.54 -15.77 22.36
N LEU A 51 -1.47 -15.34 21.69
CA LEU A 51 -0.37 -14.61 22.31
C LEU A 51 -0.83 -13.19 22.68
N PHE A 52 -0.54 -12.73 23.89
CA PHE A 52 -0.85 -11.36 24.35
C PHE A 52 0.39 -10.44 24.36
N GLU A 53 1.57 -11.05 24.37
CA GLU A 53 2.85 -10.37 24.31
C GLU A 53 3.69 -11.00 23.20
N PHE A 54 4.56 -10.20 22.58
CA PHE A 54 5.50 -10.73 21.61
C PHE A 54 6.55 -11.59 22.34
N PRO A 55 6.64 -12.90 22.07
CA PRO A 55 7.47 -13.81 22.86
C PRO A 55 8.93 -13.39 22.80
N SER A 56 9.67 -13.54 23.89
CA SER A 56 11.09 -13.16 23.97
C SER A 56 12.02 -14.30 23.60
N GLU A 57 11.55 -15.53 23.79
CA GLU A 57 12.25 -16.78 23.54
C GLU A 57 12.68 -16.93 22.08
N ILE A 58 11.95 -16.29 21.16
CA ILE A 58 12.24 -16.32 19.71
C ILE A 58 13.57 -15.66 19.37
N GLU A 59 14.16 -14.83 20.25
CA GLU A 59 15.51 -14.29 20.07
C GLU A 59 16.58 -15.38 19.95
N GLN A 60 16.31 -16.59 20.45
CA GLN A 60 17.24 -17.71 20.35
C GLN A 60 17.33 -18.27 18.91
N PHE A 61 16.35 -18.00 18.06
CA PHE A 61 16.28 -18.49 16.68
C PHE A 61 17.11 -17.61 15.73
N LYS A 62 18.45 -17.68 15.86
CA LYS A 62 19.40 -16.81 15.14
C LYS A 62 19.31 -16.92 13.60
N ASN A 63 18.79 -18.03 13.08
CA ASN A 63 18.64 -18.29 11.64
C ASN A 63 17.23 -18.02 11.13
N LEU A 64 16.35 -17.45 11.96
CA LEU A 64 14.97 -17.14 11.59
C LEU A 64 14.93 -16.14 10.43
N LYS A 65 14.27 -16.54 9.34
CA LYS A 65 14.04 -15.75 8.13
C LYS A 65 12.60 -15.34 7.96
N HIS A 66 11.67 -16.19 8.36
CA HIS A 66 10.24 -15.96 8.21
C HIS A 66 9.55 -16.17 9.55
N LEU A 67 8.91 -15.12 10.05
CA LEU A 67 8.13 -15.16 11.28
C LEU A 67 6.69 -14.75 10.98
N ASN A 68 5.74 -15.60 11.35
CA ASN A 68 4.32 -15.31 11.29
C ASN A 68 3.73 -15.34 12.70
N VAL A 69 3.26 -14.21 13.20
CA VAL A 69 2.53 -14.07 14.47
C VAL A 69 1.12 -13.50 14.25
N MET A 70 0.60 -13.66 13.03
CA MET A 70 -0.70 -13.15 12.62
C MET A 70 -1.83 -13.64 13.53
N LYS A 71 -2.90 -12.85 13.69
CA LYS A 71 -4.13 -13.26 14.37
C LYS A 71 -3.88 -13.69 15.82
N ASN A 72 -3.10 -12.90 16.55
CA ASN A 72 -2.94 -13.04 18.00
C ASN A 72 -3.55 -11.81 18.69
N ASN A 73 -3.28 -11.61 19.98
CA ASN A 73 -3.74 -10.47 20.77
C ASN A 73 -2.54 -9.63 21.24
N ILE A 74 -1.45 -9.59 20.45
CA ILE A 74 -0.19 -9.00 20.90
C ILE A 74 -0.34 -7.49 20.97
N GLU A 75 -0.26 -6.94 22.19
CA GLU A 75 -0.36 -5.50 22.43
C GLU A 75 1.01 -4.80 22.46
N PHE A 76 2.04 -5.54 22.88
CA PHE A 76 3.36 -5.00 23.19
C PHE A 76 4.47 -5.76 22.46
N TRP A 77 5.34 -4.99 21.82
CA TRP A 77 6.61 -5.45 21.26
C TRP A 77 7.74 -4.66 21.90
N SER A 78 8.52 -5.32 22.75
CA SER A 78 9.58 -4.68 23.54
C SER A 78 10.84 -4.36 22.72
N GLU A 79 11.63 -3.40 23.22
CA GLU A 79 12.91 -2.98 22.63
C GLU A 79 13.99 -4.08 22.64
N SER A 80 13.91 -5.07 23.54
CA SER A 80 14.83 -6.21 23.57
C SER A 80 14.55 -7.20 22.44
N ASN A 81 13.27 -7.36 22.07
CA ASN A 81 12.81 -8.46 21.23
C ASN A 81 12.89 -8.15 19.73
N THR A 82 14.01 -7.61 19.24
CA THR A 82 14.17 -7.25 17.82
C THR A 82 15.40 -7.86 17.14
N ASN A 83 16.25 -8.61 17.86
CA ASN A 83 17.55 -9.09 17.36
C ASN A 83 17.47 -10.23 16.31
N PHE A 84 16.62 -10.08 15.30
CA PHE A 84 16.46 -11.03 14.19
C PHE A 84 17.29 -10.59 12.99
N GLN A 85 18.59 -10.84 13.05
CA GLN A 85 19.53 -10.37 12.02
C GLN A 85 19.26 -10.97 10.64
N ASN A 86 18.66 -12.16 10.57
CA ASN A 86 18.37 -12.86 9.31
C ASN A 86 16.91 -12.76 8.86
N LEU A 87 16.05 -12.08 9.64
CA LEU A 87 14.63 -11.99 9.34
C LEU A 87 14.41 -11.23 8.03
N GLU A 88 13.71 -11.88 7.10
CA GLU A 88 13.39 -11.35 5.78
C GLU A 88 11.89 -11.04 5.66
N THR A 89 11.03 -11.79 6.36
CA THR A 89 9.58 -11.62 6.34
C THR A 89 9.02 -11.66 7.76
N LEU A 90 8.24 -10.65 8.11
CA LEU A 90 7.47 -10.57 9.35
C LEU A 90 6.00 -10.36 9.04
N LEU A 91 5.16 -11.34 9.37
CA LEU A 91 3.71 -11.22 9.32
C LEU A 91 3.19 -11.03 10.75
N PHE A 92 2.73 -9.83 11.06
CA PHE A 92 2.27 -9.40 12.39
C PHE A 92 0.83 -8.88 12.34
N ASN A 93 0.14 -9.04 11.21
CA ASN A 93 -1.19 -8.50 11.02
C ASN A 93 -2.26 -9.18 11.88
N GLU A 94 -3.41 -8.52 12.07
CA GLU A 94 -4.49 -8.98 12.96
C GLU A 94 -3.99 -9.16 14.40
N ASN A 95 -3.48 -8.09 15.01
CA ASN A 95 -3.04 -8.05 16.42
C ASN A 95 -3.53 -6.74 17.06
N GLU A 96 -3.06 -6.42 18.27
CA GLU A 96 -3.48 -5.25 19.04
C GLU A 96 -2.32 -4.25 19.25
N LEU A 97 -1.29 -4.33 18.41
CA LEU A 97 -0.02 -3.62 18.59
C LEU A 97 -0.21 -2.11 18.46
N LYS A 98 0.23 -1.37 19.47
CA LYS A 98 0.10 0.11 19.52
C LYS A 98 1.33 0.84 19.00
N GLU A 99 2.51 0.24 19.16
CA GLU A 99 3.80 0.83 18.83
C GLU A 99 4.79 -0.23 18.34
N ILE A 100 5.71 0.18 17.46
CA ILE A 100 6.85 -0.63 17.04
C ILE A 100 8.08 -0.14 17.82
N PRO A 101 8.91 -1.04 18.40
CA PRO A 101 10.11 -0.64 19.12
C PRO A 101 11.11 0.08 18.20
N ASN A 102 11.84 1.06 18.73
CA ASN A 102 12.89 1.77 18.01
C ASN A 102 14.01 0.84 17.55
N SER A 103 14.25 -0.24 18.27
CA SER A 103 15.25 -1.25 17.93
C SER A 103 14.91 -2.09 16.72
N ILE A 104 13.74 -1.92 16.08
CA ILE A 104 13.35 -2.62 14.84
C ILE A 104 14.39 -2.52 13.73
N ASN A 105 15.20 -1.46 13.73
CA ASN A 105 16.31 -1.29 12.79
C ASN A 105 17.41 -2.37 12.88
N SER A 106 17.40 -3.19 13.93
CA SER A 106 18.27 -4.37 14.06
C SER A 106 17.90 -5.49 13.08
N CYS A 107 16.64 -5.55 12.61
CA CYS A 107 16.14 -6.45 11.56
C CYS A 107 16.61 -6.01 10.16
N LYS A 108 17.91 -5.83 9.96
CA LYS A 108 18.53 -5.22 8.75
C LYS A 108 18.25 -5.96 7.44
N ASN A 109 17.84 -7.23 7.53
CA ASN A 109 17.54 -8.07 6.38
C ASN A 109 16.07 -8.09 5.97
N LEU A 110 15.20 -7.37 6.70
CA LEU A 110 13.77 -7.39 6.46
C LEU A 110 13.44 -6.84 5.06
N LYS A 111 12.70 -7.64 4.29
CA LYS A 111 12.25 -7.34 2.92
C LYS A 111 10.74 -7.10 2.89
N THR A 112 9.99 -7.82 3.71
CA THR A 112 8.54 -7.75 3.78
C THR A 112 8.09 -7.63 5.23
N ILE A 113 7.23 -6.67 5.52
CA ILE A 113 6.56 -6.55 6.81
C ILE A 113 5.08 -6.26 6.61
N ASP A 114 4.23 -7.04 7.26
CA ASP A 114 2.79 -6.83 7.31
C ASP A 114 2.40 -6.59 8.77
N LEU A 115 1.93 -5.38 9.06
CA LEU A 115 1.40 -4.94 10.36
C LEU A 115 -0.05 -4.47 10.22
N SER A 116 -0.76 -4.92 9.17
CA SER A 116 -2.15 -4.53 8.97
C SER A 116 -3.07 -4.98 10.10
N ALA A 117 -4.20 -4.29 10.28
CA ALA A 117 -5.17 -4.59 11.34
C ALA A 117 -4.50 -4.65 12.73
N ASN A 118 -3.87 -3.53 13.12
CA ASN A 118 -3.30 -3.27 14.44
C ASN A 118 -3.81 -1.90 14.95
N LYS A 119 -3.17 -1.34 15.98
CA LYS A 119 -3.53 -0.05 16.59
C LYS A 119 -2.39 0.98 16.50
N LEU A 120 -1.51 0.86 15.50
CA LEU A 120 -0.34 1.71 15.33
C LEU A 120 -0.74 3.16 15.08
N ASN A 121 -0.17 4.10 15.85
CA ASN A 121 -0.42 5.54 15.68
C ASN A 121 0.66 6.24 14.82
N SER A 122 1.87 5.69 14.82
CA SER A 122 3.04 6.19 14.09
C SER A 122 4.07 5.07 13.93
N LEU A 123 5.14 5.36 13.19
CA LEU A 123 6.32 4.51 13.08
C LEU A 123 7.49 5.18 13.80
N PRO A 124 8.40 4.41 14.43
CA PRO A 124 9.62 4.98 15.01
C PRO A 124 10.56 5.52 13.92
N ASP A 125 11.32 6.58 14.21
CA ASP A 125 12.27 7.17 13.25
C ASP A 125 13.29 6.15 12.72
N ASN A 126 13.69 5.21 13.59
CA ASN A 126 14.61 4.15 13.25
C ASN A 126 14.04 3.15 12.24
N PHE A 127 12.73 3.09 12.02
CA PHE A 127 12.12 2.27 10.96
C PHE A 127 12.74 2.57 9.58
N THR A 128 13.08 3.84 9.34
CA THR A 128 13.70 4.32 8.10
C THR A 128 15.10 3.75 7.82
N LYS A 129 15.70 3.04 8.80
CA LYS A 129 16.99 2.35 8.67
C LYS A 129 16.87 0.96 8.02
N LEU A 130 15.67 0.43 7.82
CA LEU A 130 15.42 -0.86 7.18
C LEU A 130 15.60 -0.79 5.65
N LYS A 131 16.86 -0.75 5.20
CA LYS A 131 17.20 -0.46 3.80
C LYS A 131 16.82 -1.56 2.81
N LYS A 132 16.53 -2.78 3.26
CA LYS A 132 16.18 -3.92 2.38
C LYS A 132 14.68 -4.09 2.16
N LEU A 133 13.84 -3.29 2.85
CA LEU A 133 12.40 -3.35 2.66
C LEU A 133 12.02 -3.12 1.21
N LYS A 134 11.12 -3.98 0.74
CA LYS A 134 10.50 -3.94 -0.58
C LYS A 134 9.00 -3.76 -0.46
N HIS A 135 8.36 -4.51 0.43
CA HIS A 135 6.92 -4.50 0.61
C HIS A 135 6.56 -4.17 2.05
N ILE A 136 5.65 -3.22 2.23
CA ILE A 136 5.05 -2.91 3.52
C ILE A 136 3.54 -2.85 3.40
N THR A 137 2.86 -3.46 4.36
CA THR A 137 1.40 -3.43 4.46
C THR A 137 1.01 -3.01 5.87
N PHE A 138 0.59 -1.76 6.03
CA PHE A 138 0.19 -1.13 7.30
C PHE A 138 -1.29 -0.72 7.27
N SER A 139 -2.09 -1.36 6.41
CA SER A 139 -3.51 -1.12 6.26
C SER A 139 -4.29 -1.29 7.56
N VAL A 140 -5.36 -0.53 7.77
CA VAL A 140 -6.24 -0.67 8.94
C VAL A 140 -5.45 -0.48 10.25
N ASN A 141 -4.95 0.74 10.44
CA ASN A 141 -4.28 1.19 11.66
C ASN A 141 -4.74 2.63 11.99
N ASN A 142 -4.09 3.28 12.96
CA ASN A 142 -4.36 4.66 13.36
C ASN A 142 -3.23 5.61 12.93
N ILE A 143 -2.45 5.26 11.91
CA ILE A 143 -1.25 6.00 11.53
C ILE A 143 -1.67 7.39 11.03
N SER A 144 -1.23 8.42 11.73
CA SER A 144 -1.52 9.82 11.39
C SER A 144 -0.32 10.53 10.73
N ILE A 145 0.89 9.99 10.92
CA ILE A 145 2.12 10.54 10.36
C ILE A 145 3.14 9.43 10.05
N LEU A 146 3.87 9.61 8.96
CA LEU A 146 5.08 8.83 8.66
C LEU A 146 6.34 9.63 9.03
N PRO A 147 7.43 8.98 9.46
CA PRO A 147 8.70 9.66 9.72
C PRO A 147 9.16 10.53 8.55
N GLU A 148 9.73 11.70 8.82
CA GLU A 148 10.16 12.65 7.78
C GLU A 148 11.10 11.99 6.75
N GLU A 149 11.94 11.07 7.21
CA GLU A 149 12.94 10.35 6.41
C GLU A 149 12.45 8.99 5.87
N PHE A 150 11.13 8.75 5.79
CA PHE A 150 10.55 7.50 5.30
C PHE A 150 11.08 7.05 3.92
N GLY A 151 11.36 8.01 3.05
CA GLY A 151 12.02 7.80 1.74
C GLY A 151 13.39 7.12 1.78
N ASN A 152 14.01 7.00 2.96
CA ASN A 152 15.28 6.33 3.11
C ASN A 152 15.20 4.80 2.99
N CYS A 153 13.99 4.22 2.98
CA CYS A 153 13.72 2.84 2.59
C CYS A 153 13.70 2.71 1.04
N LYS A 154 14.82 3.05 0.39
CA LYS A 154 14.94 3.24 -1.07
C LYS A 154 14.57 2.03 -1.95
N ASN A 155 14.45 0.85 -1.34
CA ASN A 155 14.11 -0.39 -2.04
C ASN A 155 12.61 -0.70 -2.08
N LEU A 156 11.75 0.14 -1.48
CA LEU A 156 10.31 -0.05 -1.49
C LEU A 156 9.76 -0.07 -2.92
N GLU A 157 8.97 -1.10 -3.20
CA GLU A 157 8.30 -1.42 -4.46
C GLU A 157 6.77 -1.38 -4.30
N VAL A 158 6.26 -1.74 -3.12
CA VAL A 158 4.83 -1.78 -2.75
C VAL A 158 4.63 -1.16 -1.37
N ILE A 159 3.68 -0.23 -1.26
CA ILE A 159 3.26 0.39 0.00
C ILE A 159 1.73 0.38 0.07
N GLU A 160 1.21 -0.27 1.12
CA GLU A 160 -0.21 -0.25 1.49
C GLU A 160 -0.36 0.46 2.84
N LEU A 161 -1.06 1.59 2.81
CA LEU A 161 -1.33 2.48 3.95
C LEU A 161 -2.82 2.83 4.03
N ASP A 162 -3.68 2.06 3.36
CA ASP A 162 -5.10 2.32 3.36
C ASP A 162 -5.74 2.16 4.75
N ASN A 163 -6.89 2.79 4.96
CA ASN A 163 -7.62 2.73 6.24
C ASN A 163 -6.76 3.19 7.43
N ASN A 164 -6.22 4.41 7.32
CA ASN A 164 -5.41 5.07 8.35
C ASN A 164 -5.91 6.50 8.59
N GLN A 165 -5.11 7.34 9.26
CA GLN A 165 -5.46 8.73 9.61
C GLN A 165 -4.51 9.74 8.94
N LEU A 166 -3.84 9.35 7.85
CA LEU A 166 -2.88 10.21 7.16
C LEU A 166 -3.60 11.37 6.45
N SER A 167 -3.04 12.57 6.57
CA SER A 167 -3.49 13.75 5.82
C SER A 167 -2.45 14.28 4.85
N PHE A 168 -1.20 13.83 4.96
CA PHE A 168 -0.09 14.14 4.07
C PHE A 168 0.92 12.98 4.04
N LEU A 169 1.84 13.04 3.09
CA LEU A 169 3.03 12.19 3.02
C LEU A 169 4.29 13.05 3.16
N PRO A 170 5.36 12.57 3.81
CA PRO A 170 6.60 13.34 3.92
C PRO A 170 7.27 13.49 2.54
N ASN A 171 7.92 14.63 2.31
CA ASN A 171 8.61 14.95 1.04
C ASN A 171 9.65 13.89 0.63
N SER A 172 10.21 13.16 1.59
CA SER A 172 11.15 12.09 1.32
C SER A 172 10.55 10.94 0.51
N ILE A 173 9.22 10.76 0.44
CA ILE A 173 8.57 9.76 -0.42
C ILE A 173 9.06 9.84 -1.87
N SER A 174 9.35 11.05 -2.37
CA SER A 174 9.95 11.25 -3.69
C SER A 174 11.26 10.48 -3.92
N LYS A 175 11.99 10.09 -2.86
CA LYS A 175 13.22 9.28 -2.91
C LYS A 175 12.95 7.81 -3.28
N LEU A 176 11.71 7.33 -3.23
CA LEU A 176 11.32 5.93 -3.48
C LEU A 176 11.23 5.61 -4.98
N LYS A 177 12.38 5.66 -5.68
CA LYS A 177 12.45 5.51 -7.14
C LYS A 177 12.13 4.09 -7.66
N LYS A 178 11.90 3.12 -6.77
CA LYS A 178 11.47 1.76 -7.10
C LYS A 178 9.98 1.50 -6.89
N LEU A 179 9.26 2.44 -6.28
CA LEU A 179 7.85 2.26 -5.94
C LEU A 179 7.00 2.06 -7.21
N THR A 180 6.20 1.01 -7.21
CA THR A 180 5.31 0.64 -8.32
C THR A 180 3.84 0.66 -7.94
N PHE A 181 3.54 0.44 -6.66
CA PHE A 181 2.19 0.45 -6.11
C PHE A 181 2.16 1.28 -4.83
N LEU A 182 1.20 2.21 -4.74
CA LEU A 182 0.93 3.02 -3.56
C LEU A 182 -0.59 3.05 -3.32
N ASP A 183 -1.01 2.51 -2.18
CA ASP A 183 -2.38 2.65 -1.69
C ASP A 183 -2.40 3.53 -0.44
N ILE A 184 -3.07 4.68 -0.56
CA ILE A 184 -3.37 5.59 0.55
C ILE A 184 -4.87 5.90 0.59
N SER A 185 -5.70 4.96 0.12
CA SER A 185 -7.16 5.07 0.18
C SER A 185 -7.68 5.05 1.63
N TYR A 186 -8.91 5.50 1.87
CA TYR A 186 -9.51 5.54 3.21
C TYR A 186 -8.62 6.27 4.24
N ASN A 187 -8.20 7.49 3.89
CA ASN A 187 -7.40 8.37 4.73
C ASN A 187 -8.04 9.77 4.78
N GLN A 188 -7.28 10.81 5.12
CA GLN A 188 -7.77 12.17 5.35
C GLN A 188 -7.09 13.21 4.44
N PHE A 189 -6.63 12.81 3.25
CA PHE A 189 -5.99 13.71 2.30
C PHE A 189 -7.00 14.71 1.73
N HIS A 190 -6.74 16.01 1.91
CA HIS A 190 -7.55 17.09 1.32
C HIS A 190 -6.94 17.62 0.01
N GLU A 191 -5.62 17.46 -0.13
CA GLU A 191 -4.83 17.79 -1.30
C GLU A 191 -3.65 16.81 -1.42
N LEU A 192 -2.99 16.81 -2.57
CA LEU A 192 -1.73 16.10 -2.77
C LEU A 192 -0.60 17.13 -2.87
N ASP A 193 0.40 17.05 -2.00
CA ASP A 193 1.62 17.83 -2.14
C ASP A 193 2.37 17.41 -3.42
N GLU A 194 2.72 18.40 -4.25
CA GLU A 194 3.45 18.20 -5.49
C GLU A 194 4.83 17.57 -5.30
N ASN A 195 5.44 17.72 -4.13
CA ASN A 195 6.80 17.29 -3.84
C ASN A 195 6.99 15.77 -3.90
N TRP A 196 5.99 14.98 -3.49
CA TRP A 196 6.14 13.51 -3.47
C TRP A 196 5.70 12.83 -4.77
N LEU A 197 5.05 13.55 -5.70
CA LEU A 197 4.58 13.02 -7.00
C LEU A 197 5.69 12.73 -8.02
N GLN A 198 6.96 12.71 -7.58
CA GLN A 198 8.11 12.39 -8.41
C GLN A 198 8.52 10.90 -8.28
N LEU A 199 7.60 10.01 -8.64
CA LEU A 199 7.76 8.54 -8.54
C LEU A 199 7.82 7.90 -9.94
N PRO A 200 9.01 7.81 -10.57
CA PRO A 200 9.14 7.51 -12.00
C PRO A 200 8.77 6.07 -12.40
N LYS A 201 8.53 5.20 -11.44
CA LYS A 201 8.12 3.81 -11.66
C LYS A 201 6.71 3.50 -11.15
N LEU A 202 6.00 4.47 -10.56
CA LEU A 202 4.68 4.23 -10.01
C LEU A 202 3.72 3.86 -11.14
N LYS A 203 3.06 2.72 -10.99
CA LYS A 203 2.10 2.17 -11.95
C LYS A 203 0.68 2.25 -11.45
N GLN A 204 0.48 2.08 -10.15
CA GLN A 204 -0.85 2.08 -9.55
C GLN A 204 -0.85 3.01 -8.34
N LEU A 205 -1.83 3.91 -8.34
CA LEU A 205 -2.06 4.86 -7.26
C LEU A 205 -3.54 4.80 -6.88
N ASN A 206 -3.79 4.41 -5.63
CA ASN A 206 -5.12 4.39 -5.05
C ASN A 206 -5.27 5.51 -4.01
N LEU A 207 -6.22 6.41 -4.27
CA LEU A 207 -6.59 7.59 -3.49
C LEU A 207 -8.07 7.56 -3.08
N ASP A 208 -8.75 6.42 -3.28
CA ASP A 208 -10.17 6.27 -3.00
C ASP A 208 -10.51 6.70 -1.56
N ASN A 209 -11.72 7.20 -1.33
CA ASN A 209 -12.22 7.54 0.01
C ASN A 209 -11.28 8.48 0.78
N ASN A 210 -10.97 9.62 0.17
CA ASN A 210 -10.27 10.74 0.80
C ASN A 210 -11.17 12.00 0.73
N LYS A 211 -10.59 13.17 0.94
CA LYS A 211 -11.29 14.47 0.90
C LYS A 211 -10.72 15.38 -0.18
N LEU A 212 -10.14 14.80 -1.25
CA LEU A 212 -9.45 15.55 -2.30
C LEU A 212 -10.44 16.42 -3.06
N SER A 213 -10.17 17.72 -3.11
CA SER A 213 -10.96 18.69 -3.89
C SER A 213 -10.39 18.97 -5.28
N SER A 214 -9.09 18.70 -5.47
CA SER A 214 -8.40 18.82 -6.76
C SER A 214 -7.20 17.86 -6.82
N LEU A 215 -6.62 17.71 -8.02
CA LEU A 215 -5.30 17.12 -8.21
C LEU A 215 -4.33 18.21 -8.69
N PRO A 216 -3.08 18.23 -8.22
CA PRO A 216 -2.09 19.19 -8.68
C PRO A 216 -1.69 18.91 -10.14
N THR A 217 -1.23 19.94 -10.84
CA THR A 217 -0.81 19.79 -12.25
C THR A 217 0.38 18.83 -12.39
N THR A 218 1.22 18.72 -11.36
CA THR A 218 2.38 17.83 -11.25
C THR A 218 2.04 16.34 -11.20
N ILE A 219 0.75 15.96 -11.17
CA ILE A 219 0.32 14.57 -11.36
C ILE A 219 0.91 13.94 -12.64
N ASN A 220 1.20 14.77 -13.65
CA ASN A 220 1.83 14.35 -14.90
C ASN A 220 3.26 13.80 -14.75
N HIS A 221 3.92 13.99 -13.60
CA HIS A 221 5.24 13.41 -13.31
C HIS A 221 5.20 11.90 -13.05
N LEU A 222 4.02 11.34 -12.80
CA LEU A 222 3.80 9.89 -12.68
C LEU A 222 3.74 9.23 -14.07
N GLU A 223 4.80 9.38 -14.88
CA GLU A 223 4.79 9.03 -16.31
C GLU A 223 4.49 7.55 -16.59
N LYS A 224 4.73 6.66 -15.63
CA LYS A 224 4.46 5.22 -15.72
C LYS A 224 3.11 4.80 -15.14
N LEU A 225 2.28 5.75 -14.72
CA LEU A 225 0.99 5.44 -14.12
C LEU A 225 0.07 4.77 -15.14
N GLU A 226 -0.41 3.59 -14.76
CA GLU A 226 -1.28 2.70 -15.53
C GLU A 226 -2.70 2.72 -14.94
N VAL A 227 -2.83 2.79 -13.61
CA VAL A 227 -4.10 2.81 -12.88
C VAL A 227 -4.13 3.96 -11.88
N LEU A 228 -5.19 4.76 -11.94
CA LEU A 228 -5.48 5.82 -10.98
C LEU A 228 -6.90 5.67 -10.45
N GLN A 229 -7.03 5.43 -9.15
CA GLN A 229 -8.30 5.31 -8.45
C GLN A 229 -8.45 6.48 -7.47
N ILE A 230 -9.50 7.28 -7.61
CA ILE A 230 -9.80 8.47 -6.81
C ILE A 230 -11.32 8.57 -6.58
N ASN A 231 -11.98 7.44 -6.40
CA ASN A 231 -13.40 7.35 -6.10
C ASN A 231 -13.70 7.97 -4.74
N PHE A 232 -14.95 8.38 -4.51
CA PHE A 232 -15.42 8.87 -3.20
C PHE A 232 -14.54 10.00 -2.66
N ASN A 233 -14.38 11.05 -3.47
CA ASN A 233 -13.65 12.27 -3.13
C ASN A 233 -14.54 13.49 -3.46
N LEU A 234 -13.97 14.69 -3.45
CA LEU A 234 -14.69 15.95 -3.66
C LEU A 234 -14.22 16.67 -4.94
N LEU A 235 -13.66 15.94 -5.92
CA LEU A 235 -13.10 16.53 -7.13
C LEU A 235 -14.20 17.17 -7.99
N ASN A 236 -14.02 18.44 -8.36
CA ASN A 236 -14.93 19.14 -9.28
C ASN A 236 -14.45 19.12 -10.75
N SER A 237 -13.15 18.91 -10.96
CA SER A 237 -12.47 18.88 -12.24
C SER A 237 -11.17 18.08 -12.13
N LEU A 238 -10.57 17.76 -13.28
CA LEU A 238 -9.21 17.25 -13.38
C LEU A 238 -8.31 18.34 -13.96
N PRO A 239 -7.02 18.40 -13.59
CA PRO A 239 -6.08 19.28 -14.26
C PRO A 239 -5.88 18.86 -15.72
N GLU A 240 -5.74 19.81 -16.64
CA GLU A 240 -5.46 19.54 -18.06
C GLU A 240 -4.18 18.68 -18.26
N SER A 241 -3.23 18.77 -17.32
CA SER A 241 -2.00 17.97 -17.36
C SER A 241 -2.23 16.46 -17.21
N ILE A 242 -3.40 16.00 -16.74
CA ILE A 242 -3.72 14.56 -16.63
C ILE A 242 -3.58 13.85 -17.97
N VAL A 243 -3.83 14.54 -19.09
CA VAL A 243 -3.73 13.99 -20.45
C VAL A 243 -2.29 13.64 -20.86
N LYS A 244 -1.29 14.05 -20.07
CA LYS A 244 0.12 13.67 -20.24
C LYS A 244 0.44 12.28 -19.68
N LEU A 245 -0.45 11.66 -18.91
CA LEU A 245 -0.31 10.30 -18.40
C LEU A 245 -0.56 9.26 -19.49
N LYS A 246 0.38 9.17 -20.44
CA LYS A 246 0.21 8.36 -21.67
C LYS A 246 0.03 6.87 -21.43
N ASN A 247 0.45 6.34 -20.28
CA ASN A 247 0.31 4.92 -19.93
C ASN A 247 -1.00 4.60 -19.19
N LEU A 248 -1.80 5.61 -18.84
CA LEU A 248 -3.02 5.43 -18.06
C LEU A 248 -4.02 4.60 -18.87
N ASN A 249 -4.38 3.44 -18.33
CA ASN A 249 -5.34 2.51 -18.90
C ASN A 249 -6.67 2.50 -18.13
N THR A 250 -6.62 2.80 -16.83
CA THR A 250 -7.80 2.83 -15.96
C THR A 250 -7.79 4.11 -15.15
N LEU A 251 -8.87 4.88 -15.27
CA LEU A 251 -9.15 6.05 -14.46
C LEU A 251 -10.51 5.87 -13.78
N SER A 252 -10.51 5.73 -12.46
CA SER A 252 -11.72 5.60 -11.67
C SER A 252 -11.88 6.82 -10.77
N MET A 253 -13.01 7.50 -10.91
CA MET A 253 -13.32 8.76 -10.22
C MET A 253 -14.81 8.84 -9.91
N ALA A 254 -15.43 7.69 -9.64
CA ALA A 254 -16.82 7.55 -9.22
C ALA A 254 -17.09 8.35 -7.94
N GLN A 255 -18.33 8.81 -7.77
CA GLN A 255 -18.77 9.51 -6.55
C GLN A 255 -17.86 10.71 -6.21
N ASN A 256 -17.73 11.62 -7.18
CA ASN A 256 -17.08 12.93 -7.04
C ASN A 256 -18.08 14.02 -7.48
N GLN A 257 -17.60 15.24 -7.72
CA GLN A 257 -18.38 16.40 -8.15
C GLN A 257 -18.02 16.85 -9.58
N ILE A 258 -17.51 15.93 -10.39
CA ILE A 258 -16.98 16.22 -11.73
C ILE A 258 -18.11 16.62 -12.66
N GLN A 259 -17.97 17.79 -13.28
CA GLN A 259 -18.94 18.28 -14.26
C GLN A 259 -18.40 18.18 -15.69
N ILE A 260 -17.09 18.36 -15.85
CA ILE A 260 -16.41 18.42 -17.16
C ILE A 260 -15.05 17.73 -17.06
N LEU A 261 -14.65 17.05 -18.14
CA LEU A 261 -13.31 16.51 -18.30
C LEU A 261 -12.42 17.46 -19.12
N PRO A 262 -11.08 17.37 -19.01
CA PRO A 262 -10.13 18.09 -19.86
C PRO A 262 -10.51 18.07 -21.35
N LYS A 263 -10.29 19.20 -22.03
CA LYS A 263 -10.69 19.36 -23.45
C LYS A 263 -10.01 18.36 -24.37
N GLU A 264 -8.82 17.90 -24.00
CA GLU A 264 -8.01 16.99 -24.80
C GLU A 264 -7.99 15.58 -24.20
N ILE A 265 -9.07 15.12 -23.56
CA ILE A 265 -9.13 13.79 -22.91
C ILE A 265 -8.82 12.66 -23.90
N SER A 266 -9.15 12.84 -25.19
CA SER A 266 -8.77 11.95 -26.30
C SER A 266 -7.25 11.70 -26.46
N LYS A 267 -6.38 12.54 -25.86
CA LYS A 267 -4.92 12.29 -25.83
C LYS A 267 -4.51 11.11 -24.95
N LEU A 268 -5.38 10.64 -24.05
CA LEU A 268 -5.17 9.40 -23.28
C LEU A 268 -5.43 8.15 -24.15
N LYS A 269 -4.58 7.93 -25.16
CA LYS A 269 -4.75 6.87 -26.18
C LYS A 269 -4.82 5.44 -25.62
N ASN A 270 -4.24 5.23 -24.44
CA ASN A 270 -4.21 3.92 -23.77
C ASN A 270 -5.36 3.73 -22.78
N LEU A 271 -6.21 4.74 -22.55
CA LEU A 271 -7.35 4.62 -21.66
C LEU A 271 -8.33 3.58 -22.20
N ARG A 272 -8.66 2.61 -21.36
CA ARG A 272 -9.59 1.50 -21.65
C ARG A 272 -10.80 1.53 -20.75
N THR A 273 -10.63 2.01 -19.52
CA THR A 273 -11.71 2.08 -18.53
C THR A 273 -11.73 3.46 -17.92
N LEU A 274 -12.89 4.11 -17.98
CA LEU A 274 -13.17 5.39 -17.33
C LEU A 274 -14.46 5.27 -16.50
N ILE A 275 -14.34 5.35 -15.18
CA ILE A 275 -15.49 5.25 -14.28
C ILE A 275 -15.82 6.62 -13.70
N LEU A 276 -16.98 7.15 -14.09
CA LEU A 276 -17.54 8.45 -13.71
C LEU A 276 -18.85 8.31 -12.92
N THR A 277 -19.28 7.10 -12.59
CA THR A 277 -20.57 6.87 -11.94
C THR A 277 -20.79 7.71 -10.70
N GLY A 278 -21.92 8.42 -10.64
CA GLY A 278 -22.27 9.29 -9.51
C GLY A 278 -21.60 10.67 -9.54
N ASN A 279 -21.19 11.14 -10.71
CA ASN A 279 -20.77 12.54 -10.92
C ASN A 279 -21.88 13.36 -11.61
N PRO A 280 -22.01 14.66 -11.33
CA PRO A 280 -23.01 15.55 -11.93
C PRO A 280 -22.64 15.99 -13.36
N ILE A 281 -22.43 15.05 -14.28
CA ILE A 281 -22.02 15.33 -15.66
C ILE A 281 -23.25 15.61 -16.54
N ALA A 282 -23.25 16.76 -17.21
CA ALA A 282 -24.32 17.15 -18.13
C ALA A 282 -24.39 16.22 -19.35
N LYS A 283 -25.58 16.07 -19.94
CA LYS A 283 -25.82 15.16 -21.08
C LYS A 283 -24.93 15.50 -22.28
N GLU A 284 -24.72 16.77 -22.56
CA GLU A 284 -23.88 17.26 -23.65
C GLU A 284 -22.42 16.82 -23.46
N GLU A 285 -21.94 16.85 -22.22
CA GLU A 285 -20.59 16.43 -21.86
C GLU A 285 -20.45 14.90 -21.94
N ILE A 286 -21.46 14.14 -21.51
CA ILE A 286 -21.51 12.68 -21.69
C ILE A 286 -21.31 12.31 -23.17
N GLU A 287 -22.02 12.97 -24.09
CA GLU A 287 -21.91 12.71 -25.53
C GLU A 287 -20.55 13.15 -26.09
N ARG A 288 -19.96 14.26 -25.60
CA ARG A 288 -18.58 14.65 -25.95
C ARG A 288 -17.58 13.58 -25.54
N ILE A 289 -17.64 13.11 -24.29
CA ILE A 289 -16.73 12.10 -23.74
C ILE A 289 -16.81 10.80 -24.55
N LYS A 290 -18.02 10.31 -24.85
CA LYS A 290 -18.22 9.11 -25.69
C LYS A 290 -17.62 9.28 -27.09
N LYS A 291 -17.77 10.47 -27.70
CA LYS A 291 -17.20 10.78 -29.03
C LYS A 291 -15.68 10.84 -29.00
N GLU A 292 -15.09 11.41 -27.96
CA GLU A 292 -13.64 11.57 -27.81
C GLU A 292 -12.93 10.29 -27.38
N LEU A 293 -13.63 9.37 -26.72
CA LEU A 293 -13.10 8.11 -26.21
C LEU A 293 -13.86 6.89 -26.76
N PRO A 294 -13.95 6.69 -28.09
CA PRO A 294 -14.78 5.64 -28.69
C PRO A 294 -14.31 4.21 -28.38
N ASN A 295 -13.05 4.04 -27.96
CA ASN A 295 -12.45 2.75 -27.61
C ASN A 295 -12.27 2.56 -26.09
N CYS A 296 -12.89 3.41 -25.28
CA CYS A 296 -12.86 3.34 -23.82
C CYS A 296 -14.24 2.91 -23.30
N ALA A 297 -14.27 1.95 -22.37
CA ALA A 297 -15.46 1.64 -21.59
C ALA A 297 -15.68 2.77 -20.58
N VAL A 298 -16.69 3.60 -20.84
CA VAL A 298 -17.05 4.73 -19.97
C VAL A 298 -18.33 4.42 -19.20
N TYR A 299 -18.28 4.54 -17.87
CA TYR A 299 -19.40 4.30 -16.96
C TYR A 299 -19.83 5.62 -16.33
N PHE A 300 -21.10 6.00 -16.50
CA PHE A 300 -21.69 7.24 -15.95
C PHE A 300 -22.61 6.95 -14.76
#